data_AF-A0AAJ6VF19-F1
#
_entry.id   AF-A0AAJ6VF19-F1
#
_cell.length_a   1.000
_cell.length_b   1.000
_cell.length_c   1.000
_cell.angle_alpha   90.00
_cell.angle_beta   90.00
_cell.angle_gamma   90.00
#
_symmetry.space_group_name_H-M   'P 1'
#
loop_
_entity.id
_entity.type
_entity.pdbx_description
1 polymer ?
#
loop_
_entity_poly.entity_id
_entity_poly.type
_entity_poly.pdbx_seq_one_letter_code
_entity_poly.pdbx_strand_id
1 'polypeptide(L)'
;MEPATLGKSLAVPCVQELAKESPATVPARYLRLDQDPPIINNNEMASLPQIPVIDMQRLVSGEQMDIELDKMDRACKEWGGVSSS
;
A
#
# COMPACT_ATOMS: atom_id res chain seq x y z
N MET A 1 46.41 -1.18 8.89
CA MET A 1 45.37 -2.00 8.22
C MET A 1 44.19 -2.01 9.17
N GLU A 2 43.22 -1.11 8.94
CA GLU A 2 42.02 -1.01 9.78
C GLU A 2 41.05 -2.15 9.40
N PRO A 3 40.50 -2.91 10.37
CA PRO A 3 39.61 -4.02 10.08
C PRO A 3 38.28 -3.49 9.54
N ALA A 4 37.87 -4.01 8.38
CA ALA A 4 36.56 -3.72 7.80
C ALA A 4 35.44 -4.20 8.74
N THR A 5 34.64 -3.28 9.25
CA THR A 5 33.46 -3.58 10.07
C THR A 5 32.31 -4.05 9.17
N LEU A 6 32.25 -5.35 8.93
CA LEU A 6 31.17 -5.97 8.16
C LEU A 6 29.89 -6.07 9.02
N GLY A 7 28.86 -5.32 8.63
CA GLY A 7 27.46 -5.59 9.00
C GLY A 7 27.05 -5.29 10.44
N LYS A 8 26.83 -4.01 10.78
CA LYS A 8 26.04 -3.64 11.96
C LYS A 8 24.65 -3.21 11.50
N SER A 9 23.60 -3.91 11.92
CA SER A 9 22.23 -3.46 11.73
C SER A 9 22.03 -2.13 12.44
N LEU A 10 21.57 -1.11 11.71
CA LEU A 10 21.20 0.17 12.32
C LEU A 10 19.94 -0.04 13.15
N ALA A 11 20.01 0.21 14.46
CA ALA A 11 18.82 0.20 15.30
C ALA A 11 17.81 1.22 14.76
N VAL A 12 16.62 0.75 14.41
CA VAL A 12 15.53 1.62 13.98
C VAL A 12 14.81 2.08 15.25
N PRO A 13 14.85 3.39 15.58
CA PRO A 13 14.16 3.89 16.76
C PRO A 13 12.64 3.80 16.56
N CYS A 14 11.93 3.64 17.67
CA CYS A 14 10.48 3.50 17.68
C CYS A 14 9.81 4.76 17.14
N VAL A 15 9.06 4.63 16.03
CA VAL A 15 8.37 5.75 15.39
C VAL A 15 7.34 6.38 16.34
N GLN A 16 6.70 5.57 17.20
CA GLN A 16 5.73 6.07 18.18
C GLN A 16 6.39 7.00 19.21
N GLU A 17 7.59 6.66 19.70
CA GLU A 17 8.34 7.54 20.63
C GLU A 17 8.81 8.82 19.92
N LEU A 18 9.33 8.69 18.70
CA LEU A 18 9.71 9.85 17.89
C LEU A 18 8.54 10.82 17.68
N ALA A 19 7.33 10.32 17.45
CA ALA A 19 6.15 11.16 17.24
C ALA A 19 5.76 11.95 18.51
N LYS A 20 5.98 11.37 19.70
CA LYS A 20 5.69 12.05 20.98
C LYS A 20 6.58 13.26 21.22
N GLU A 21 7.80 13.26 20.69
CA GLU A 21 8.73 14.38 20.79
C GLU A 21 8.33 15.57 19.90
N SER A 22 7.27 15.46 19.09
CA SER A 22 6.80 16.49 18.16
C SER A 22 7.93 17.12 17.31
N PRO A 23 8.75 16.30 16.63
CA PRO A 23 9.92 16.80 15.94
C PRO A 23 9.51 17.78 14.84
N ALA A 24 10.16 18.94 14.80
CA ALA A 24 9.92 19.96 13.79
C ALA A 24 10.25 19.48 12.35
N THR A 25 10.96 18.36 12.21
CA THR A 25 11.37 17.80 10.92
C THR A 25 11.41 16.28 10.99
N VAL A 26 10.89 15.63 9.94
CA VAL A 26 10.95 14.18 9.78
C VAL A 26 12.41 13.74 9.58
N PRO A 27 12.91 12.72 10.32
CA PRO A 27 14.28 12.25 10.14
C PRO A 27 14.57 11.81 8.70
N ALA A 28 15.77 12.11 8.21
CA ALA A 28 16.17 11.88 6.81
C ALA A 28 15.92 10.44 6.31
N ARG A 29 16.06 9.44 7.19
CA ARG A 29 15.79 8.03 6.90
C ARG A 29 14.34 7.68 6.56
N TYR A 30 13.40 8.58 6.82
CA TYR A 30 11.98 8.45 6.47
C TYR A 30 11.56 9.41 5.34
N LEU A 31 12.47 10.28 4.88
CA LEU A 31 12.25 11.09 3.70
C LEU A 31 12.39 10.20 2.47
N ARG A 32 11.40 10.23 1.59
CA ARG A 32 11.50 9.60 0.27
C ARG A 32 11.72 10.68 -0.77
N LEU A 33 12.90 10.69 -1.36
CA LEU A 33 13.34 11.71 -2.33
C LEU A 33 12.87 11.41 -3.75
N ASP A 34 12.48 10.15 -4.00
CA ASP A 34 12.10 9.57 -5.27
C ASP A 34 10.58 9.30 -5.35
N GLN A 35 9.78 9.88 -4.46
CA GLN A 35 8.34 9.77 -4.56
C GLN A 35 7.82 10.63 -5.70
N ASP A 36 6.98 10.03 -6.55
CA ASP A 36 6.10 10.78 -7.42
C ASP A 36 5.32 11.82 -6.61
N PRO A 37 4.99 12.98 -7.19
CA PRO A 37 4.14 13.96 -6.55
C PRO A 37 2.90 13.28 -5.97
N PRO A 38 2.52 13.58 -4.71
CA PRO A 38 1.38 12.91 -4.12
C PRO A 38 0.15 13.23 -4.98
N ILE A 39 -0.62 12.20 -5.33
CA ILE A 39 -1.87 12.34 -6.09
C ILE A 39 -2.91 12.93 -5.14
N ILE A 40 -2.78 14.21 -4.82
CA ILE A 40 -3.74 14.97 -4.00
C ILE A 40 -4.55 15.80 -4.98
N ASN A 41 -5.50 15.15 -5.63
CA ASN A 41 -6.54 15.88 -6.32
C ASN A 41 -7.86 15.67 -5.57
N ASN A 42 -8.19 16.64 -4.71
CA ASN A 42 -9.44 16.64 -3.95
C ASN A 42 -10.69 16.60 -4.84
N ASN A 43 -10.55 16.94 -6.13
CA ASN A 43 -11.63 16.89 -7.12
C ASN A 43 -11.72 15.53 -7.86
N GLU A 44 -10.70 14.66 -7.75
CA GLU A 44 -10.67 13.36 -8.43
C GLU A 44 -11.21 12.21 -7.56
N MET A 45 -11.57 12.45 -6.30
CA MET A 45 -12.11 11.40 -5.43
C MET A 45 -13.36 10.73 -6.04
N ALA A 46 -14.15 11.49 -6.81
CA ALA A 46 -15.31 10.98 -7.54
C ALA A 46 -14.95 10.21 -8.81
N SER A 47 -13.74 10.39 -9.34
CA SER A 47 -13.22 9.73 -10.55
C SER A 47 -12.32 8.53 -10.23
N LEU A 48 -11.95 8.34 -8.96
CA LEU A 48 -11.14 7.20 -8.55
C LEU A 48 -11.93 5.89 -8.74
N PRO A 49 -11.32 4.86 -9.34
CA PRO A 49 -11.98 3.58 -9.49
C PRO A 49 -12.31 3.00 -8.11
N GLN A 50 -13.57 2.57 -7.92
CA GLN A 50 -14.00 1.97 -6.67
C GLN A 50 -13.45 0.54 -6.57
N ILE A 51 -12.86 0.21 -5.43
CA ILE A 51 -12.37 -1.16 -5.18
C ILE A 51 -13.57 -2.11 -5.15
N PRO A 52 -13.58 -3.19 -5.94
CA PRO A 52 -14.68 -4.14 -5.97
C PRO A 52 -14.80 -4.86 -4.64
N VAL A 53 -16.04 -4.98 -4.13
CA VAL A 53 -16.36 -5.73 -2.91
C VAL A 53 -16.91 -7.09 -3.33
N ILE A 54 -16.28 -8.16 -2.84
CA ILE A 54 -16.71 -9.54 -3.07
C ILE A 54 -17.49 -10.02 -1.85
N ASP A 55 -18.73 -10.43 -2.07
CA ASP A 55 -19.55 -11.04 -1.02
C ASP A 55 -19.20 -12.52 -0.90
N MET A 56 -18.40 -12.85 0.13
CA MET A 56 -17.94 -14.22 0.37
C MET A 56 -19.07 -15.19 0.72
N GLN A 57 -20.19 -14.71 1.28
CA GLN A 57 -21.33 -15.58 1.59
C GLN A 57 -22.00 -16.00 0.29
N ARG A 58 -22.25 -15.04 -0.61
CA ARG A 58 -22.84 -15.28 -1.93
C ARG A 58 -21.92 -16.09 -2.85
N LEU A 59 -20.61 -15.90 -2.70
CA LEU A 59 -19.61 -16.68 -3.42
C LEU A 59 -19.70 -18.18 -3.09
N VAL A 60 -20.06 -18.54 -1.85
CA VAL A 60 -20.12 -19.95 -1.44
C VAL A 60 -21.54 -20.53 -1.40
N SER A 61 -22.59 -19.70 -1.43
CA SER A 61 -23.98 -20.13 -1.21
C SER A 61 -24.72 -20.63 -2.46
N GLY A 62 -24.06 -20.79 -3.61
CA GLY A 62 -24.67 -21.28 -4.86
C GLY A 62 -25.59 -20.27 -5.54
N GLU A 63 -26.45 -19.59 -4.80
CA GLU A 63 -27.20 -18.43 -5.27
C GLU A 63 -26.26 -17.25 -5.53
N GLN A 64 -26.22 -16.77 -6.78
CA GLN A 64 -25.38 -15.62 -7.20
C GLN A 64 -23.87 -15.88 -7.12
N MET A 65 -23.44 -17.14 -7.01
CA MET A 65 -22.04 -17.55 -7.03
C MET A 65 -21.32 -17.08 -8.30
N ASP A 66 -21.94 -17.27 -9.47
CA ASP A 66 -21.35 -16.87 -10.75
C ASP A 66 -21.09 -15.35 -10.83
N ILE A 67 -21.94 -14.55 -10.19
CA ILE A 67 -21.80 -13.09 -10.14
C ILE A 67 -20.58 -12.70 -9.29
N GLU A 68 -20.43 -13.31 -8.11
CA GLU A 68 -19.29 -13.01 -7.23
C GLU A 68 -17.97 -13.60 -7.78
N LEU A 69 -18.03 -14.73 -8.49
CA LEU A 69 -16.89 -15.30 -9.21
C LEU A 69 -16.42 -14.38 -10.35
N ASP A 70 -17.35 -13.87 -11.17
CA ASP A 70 -17.01 -12.92 -12.25
C ASP A 70 -16.40 -11.63 -11.69
N LYS A 71 -17.00 -11.06 -10.63
CA LYS A 71 -16.44 -9.89 -9.94
C LYS A 71 -15.03 -10.16 -9.41
N MET A 72 -14.79 -11.34 -8.84
CA MET A 72 -13.49 -11.73 -8.31
C MET A 72 -12.44 -11.87 -9.43
N ASP A 73 -12.76 -12.54 -10.53
CA ASP A 73 -11.85 -12.69 -11.68
C ASP A 73 -11.46 -11.31 -12.27
N ARG A 74 -12.45 -10.43 -12.44
CA ARG A 74 -12.23 -9.05 -12.89
C ARG A 74 -11.39 -8.26 -11.91
N ALA A 75 -11.69 -8.36 -10.61
CA ALA A 75 -10.90 -7.71 -9.57
C ALA A 75 -9.44 -8.16 -9.60
N CYS A 76 -9.17 -9.45 -9.76
CA CYS A 76 -7.80 -9.97 -9.86
C CYS A 76 -7.06 -9.40 -11.08
N LYS A 77 -7.72 -9.28 -12.23
CA LYS A 77 -7.11 -8.73 -13.46
C LYS A 77 -6.86 -7.22 -13.37
N GLU A 78 -7.83 -6.48 -12.83
CA GLU A 78 -7.80 -5.02 -12.79
C GLU A 78 -7.00 -4.47 -11.60
N TRP A 79 -6.94 -5.21 -10.47
CA TRP A 79 -6.34 -4.74 -9.21
C TRP A 79 -5.26 -5.66 -8.62
N GLY A 80 -5.20 -6.94 -8.99
CA GLY A 80 -4.31 -7.94 -8.41
C GLY A 80 -2.87 -7.98 -8.97
N GLY A 81 -2.56 -7.21 -10.02
CA GLY A 81 -1.24 -7.16 -10.69
C GLY A 81 -1.10 -8.19 -11.82
N VAL A 82 -0.39 -7.97 -12.94
CA VAL A 82 0.77 -7.12 -13.27
C VAL A 82 0.44 -6.34 -14.54
N SER A 83 0.68 -5.03 -14.57
CA SER A 83 0.76 -4.29 -15.84
C SER A 83 1.94 -4.87 -16.62
N SER A 84 1.68 -5.81 -17.53
CA SER A 84 2.69 -6.26 -18.48
C SER A 84 3.05 -5.04 -19.32
N SER A 85 4.22 -4.48 -19.04
CA SER A 85 4.88 -3.51 -19.93
C SER A 85 5.37 -4.20 -21.19
#